data_AF-X1CHG7-F1
#
_entry.id   AF-X1CHG7-F1
#
_cell.length_a   1.000
_cell.length_b   1.000
_cell.length_c   1.000
_cell.angle_alpha   90.00
_cell.angle_beta   90.00
_cell.angle_gamma   90.00
#
_symmetry.space_group_name_H-M   'P 1'
#
loop_
_entity.id
_entity.type
_entity.pdbx_description
1 polymer ?
#
loop_
_entity_poly.entity_id
_entity_poly.type
_entity_poly.pdbx_seq_one_letter_code
_entity_poly.pdbx_strand_id
1 'polypeptide(L)'
;YSLGVLLYELLTGTTPLERERMSEASFDELRQIIREEEPPKPSTRLSTLDGALDTVAEKHHTDLRTLTRQLSGELDWIVMKALEKDRARRYESASGFAKDVQCYLNNEPVEACPPSRMYLLRKTARRHKA
;
A
#
# COMPACT_ATOMS: atom_id res chain seq x y z
N TYR A 1 7.85 -7.91 -4.10
CA TYR A 1 7.68 -7.99 -2.64
C TYR A 1 8.42 -6.86 -1.94
N SER A 2 9.76 -6.82 -1.94
CA SER A 2 10.52 -5.81 -1.19
C SER A 2 10.17 -4.35 -1.56
N LEU A 3 9.91 -4.04 -2.83
CA LEU A 3 9.42 -2.72 -3.24
C LEU A 3 8.05 -2.37 -2.64
N GLY A 4 7.18 -3.36 -2.46
CA GLY A 4 5.88 -3.17 -1.78
C GLY A 4 6.05 -2.91 -0.28
N VAL A 5 7.01 -3.57 0.36
CA VAL A 5 7.39 -3.32 1.76
C VAL A 5 7.89 -1.89 1.93
N LEU A 6 8.77 -1.43 1.04
CA LEU A 6 9.28 -0.05 1.04
C LEU A 6 8.15 0.97 0.81
N LEU A 7 7.24 0.71 -0.13
CA LEU A 7 6.10 1.60 -0.34
C LEU A 7 5.20 1.62 0.92
N TYR A 8 4.94 0.47 1.53
CA TYR A 8 4.17 0.40 2.78
C TYR A 8 4.80 1.26 3.88
N GLU A 9 6.12 1.16 4.04
CA GLU A 9 6.88 1.92 5.04
C GLU A 9 6.87 3.42 4.73
N LEU A 10 7.02 3.83 3.47
CA LEU A 10 6.92 5.23 3.08
C LEU A 10 5.53 5.83 3.37
N LEU A 11 4.47 5.05 3.17
CA LEU A 11 3.10 5.52 3.36
C LEU A 11 2.66 5.51 4.82
N THR A 12 3.08 4.52 5.61
CA THR A 12 2.63 4.34 7.00
C THR A 12 3.65 4.76 8.04
N GLY A 13 4.90 5.01 7.65
CA GLY A 13 6.03 5.25 8.55
C GLY A 13 6.52 4.00 9.30
N THR A 14 5.93 2.84 9.04
CA THR A 14 6.24 1.58 9.74
C THR A 14 6.33 0.43 8.73
N THR A 15 7.14 -0.57 9.03
CA THR A 15 7.19 -1.78 8.21
C THR A 15 5.91 -2.62 8.41
N PRO A 16 5.46 -3.35 7.37
CA PRO A 16 4.31 -4.26 7.48
C PRO A 16 4.57 -5.42 8.46
N LEU A 17 5.84 -5.66 8.80
CA LEU A 17 6.30 -6.56 9.85
C LEU A 17 6.79 -5.71 11.02
N GLU A 18 6.34 -6.00 12.25
CA GLU A 18 6.76 -5.23 13.41
C GLU A 18 8.25 -5.42 13.71
N ARG A 19 8.96 -4.31 13.98
CA ARG A 19 10.42 -4.30 14.13
C ARG A 19 10.89 -5.14 15.32
N GLU A 20 10.13 -5.13 16.41
CA GLU A 20 10.39 -5.94 17.62
C GLU A 20 10.27 -7.44 17.33
N ARG A 21 9.19 -7.84 16.64
CA ARG A 21 9.00 -9.22 16.17
C ARG A 21 10.13 -9.66 15.25
N MET A 22 10.67 -8.75 14.44
CA MET A 22 11.80 -9.07 13.57
C MET A 22 13.12 -9.26 14.31
N SER A 23 13.35 -8.59 15.43
CA SER A 23 14.57 -8.76 16.24
C SER A 23 14.56 -10.02 17.11
N GLU A 24 13.38 -10.51 17.48
CA GLU A 24 13.21 -11.68 18.34
C GLU A 24 13.04 -12.99 17.54
N ALA A 25 12.53 -12.90 16.30
CA ALA A 25 12.26 -14.06 15.46
C ALA A 25 13.54 -14.67 14.85
N SER A 26 13.61 -15.99 14.87
CA SER A 26 14.58 -16.79 14.12
C SER A 26 14.37 -16.66 12.61
N PHE A 27 15.40 -16.96 11.80
CA PHE A 27 15.30 -16.85 10.34
C PHE A 27 14.15 -17.69 9.73
N ASP A 28 13.86 -18.86 10.29
CA ASP A 28 12.74 -19.69 9.84
C ASP A 28 11.37 -19.12 10.25
N GLU A 29 11.26 -18.50 11.42
CA GLU A 29 10.05 -17.79 11.86
C GLU A 29 9.79 -16.58 10.96
N LEU A 30 10.83 -15.81 10.60
CA LEU A 30 10.73 -14.72 9.64
C LEU A 30 10.21 -15.20 8.28
N ARG A 31 10.69 -16.35 7.79
CA ARG A 31 10.22 -16.95 6.53
C ARG A 31 8.77 -17.38 6.64
N GLN A 32 8.35 -17.93 7.77
CA GLN A 32 6.96 -18.33 7.99
C GLN A 32 6.04 -17.10 8.01
N ILE A 33 6.39 -16.07 8.78
CA ILE A 33 5.63 -14.81 8.86
C ILE A 33 5.52 -14.17 7.46
N ILE A 34 6.62 -14.08 6.72
CA ILE A 34 6.61 -13.53 5.35
C ILE A 34 5.70 -14.34 4.42
N ARG A 35 5.57 -15.66 4.62
CA ARG A 35 4.74 -16.53 3.76
C ARG A 35 3.27 -16.59 4.19
N GLU A 36 2.98 -16.51 5.48
CA GLU A 36 1.67 -16.89 6.04
C GLU A 36 0.90 -15.70 6.63
N GLU A 37 1.57 -14.70 7.20
CA GLU A 37 0.89 -13.58 7.86
C GLU A 37 0.59 -12.46 6.86
N GLU A 38 -0.69 -12.21 6.61
CA GLU A 38 -1.13 -11.06 5.81
C GLU A 38 -1.00 -9.77 6.63
N PRO A 39 -0.25 -8.78 6.13
CA PRO A 39 -0.12 -7.51 6.84
C PRO A 39 -1.45 -6.72 6.78
N PRO A 40 -1.75 -5.91 7.81
CA PRO A 40 -2.90 -5.03 7.76
C PRO A 40 -2.75 -4.01 6.63
N LYS A 41 -3.87 -3.62 6.01
CA LYS A 41 -3.86 -2.59 4.96
C LYS A 41 -3.23 -1.28 5.47
N PRO A 42 -2.53 -0.52 4.61
CA PRO A 42 -1.93 0.76 5.00
C PRO A 42 -2.91 1.71 5.71
N SER A 43 -4.13 1.85 5.20
CA SER A 43 -5.16 2.68 5.84
C SER A 43 -5.55 2.18 7.24
N THR A 44 -5.69 0.86 7.42
CA THR A 44 -5.98 0.26 8.72
C THR A 44 -4.82 0.44 9.69
N ARG A 45 -3.58 0.24 9.23
CA ARG A 45 -2.38 0.43 10.07
C ARG A 45 -2.30 1.87 10.59
N LEU A 46 -2.52 2.86 9.72
CA LEU A 46 -2.56 4.26 10.14
C LEU A 46 -3.70 4.58 11.11
N SER A 47 -4.86 3.94 11.00
CA SER A 47 -5.94 4.15 11.97
C SER A 47 -5.65 3.54 13.35
N THR A 48 -4.67 2.63 13.46
CA THR A 48 -4.35 1.90 14.70
C THR A 48 -3.08 2.37 15.41
N LEU A 49 -2.18 3.04 14.68
CA LEU A 49 -1.02 3.67 15.28
C LEU A 49 -1.54 4.92 15.98
N ASP A 50 -1.53 5.05 17.31
CA ASP A 50 -2.00 6.27 18.00
C ASP A 50 -0.84 7.25 18.31
N GLY A 51 0.42 6.78 18.36
CA GLY A 51 1.57 7.57 18.82
C GLY A 51 2.63 7.94 17.77
N ALA A 52 2.68 7.25 16.63
CA ALA A 52 3.59 7.56 15.51
C ALA A 52 2.97 8.54 14.48
N LEU A 53 1.72 8.93 14.71
CA LEU A 53 0.84 9.60 13.77
C LEU A 53 1.31 10.99 13.36
N ASP A 54 1.71 11.81 14.34
CA ASP A 54 2.10 13.19 14.07
C ASP A 54 3.36 13.25 13.19
N THR A 55 4.33 12.36 13.45
CA THR A 55 5.56 12.32 12.65
C THR A 55 5.34 11.89 11.20
N VAL A 56 4.32 11.04 10.93
CA VAL A 56 3.98 10.61 9.57
C VAL A 56 3.17 11.70 8.87
N ALA A 57 2.18 12.27 9.55
CA ALA A 57 1.38 13.40 9.05
C ALA A 57 2.26 14.60 8.67
N GLU A 58 3.22 14.95 9.53
CA GLU A 58 4.21 16.02 9.30
C GLU A 58 5.06 15.74 8.06
N LYS A 59 5.59 14.52 7.90
CA LYS A 59 6.38 14.11 6.72
C LYS A 59 5.57 14.18 5.43
N HIS A 60 4.26 13.96 5.49
CA HIS A 60 3.35 14.03 4.34
C HIS A 60 2.70 15.42 4.17
N HIS A 61 3.07 16.40 4.99
CA HIS A 61 2.53 17.77 4.99
C HIS A 61 0.98 17.82 4.96
N THR A 62 0.31 16.88 5.61
CA THR A 62 -1.15 16.75 5.57
C THR A 62 -1.69 16.26 6.90
N ASP A 63 -2.98 16.47 7.14
CA ASP A 63 -3.64 15.92 8.33
C ASP A 63 -3.92 14.41 8.16
N LEU A 64 -3.95 13.70 9.28
CA LEU A 64 -4.11 12.24 9.34
C LEU A 64 -5.39 11.73 8.69
N ARG A 65 -6.49 12.48 8.83
CA ARG A 65 -7.77 12.11 8.25
C ARG A 65 -7.69 12.19 6.73
N THR A 66 -7.03 13.22 6.22
CA THR A 66 -6.76 13.37 4.79
C THR A 66 -5.81 12.28 4.29
N LEU A 67 -4.71 11.99 4.99
CA LEU A 67 -3.78 10.91 4.63
C LEU A 67 -4.47 9.55 4.59
N THR A 68 -5.20 9.19 5.66
CA THR A 68 -5.96 7.94 5.74
C THR A 68 -7.00 7.85 4.61
N ARG A 69 -7.63 8.96 4.24
CA ARG A 69 -8.58 9.00 3.11
C ARG A 69 -7.91 8.86 1.75
N GLN A 70 -6.70 9.38 1.58
CA GLN A 70 -5.93 9.22 0.33
C GLN A 70 -5.44 7.77 0.18
N LEU A 71 -5.07 7.13 1.29
CA LEU A 71 -4.61 5.74 1.30
C LEU A 71 -5.76 4.73 1.15
N SER A 72 -6.91 5.03 1.77
CA SER A 72 -8.11 4.18 1.70
C SER A 72 -8.71 4.21 0.29
N GLY A 73 -8.26 3.28 -0.54
CA GLY A 73 -8.64 3.20 -1.94
C GLY A 73 -7.55 2.53 -2.76
N GLU A 74 -7.14 3.17 -3.86
CA GLU A 74 -6.22 2.60 -4.85
C GLU A 74 -4.83 2.32 -4.28
N LEU A 75 -4.34 3.14 -3.35
CA LEU A 75 -3.03 2.92 -2.72
C LEU A 75 -3.02 1.67 -1.83
N ASP A 76 -4.07 1.44 -1.04
CA ASP A 76 -4.23 0.16 -0.32
C ASP A 76 -4.17 -1.01 -1.31
N TRP A 77 -4.91 -0.96 -2.42
CA TRP A 77 -4.90 -2.03 -3.43
C TRP A 77 -3.52 -2.26 -4.02
N ILE A 78 -2.82 -1.20 -4.43
CA ILE A 78 -1.47 -1.28 -5.03
C ILE A 78 -0.50 -1.93 -4.04
N VAL A 79 -0.51 -1.49 -2.79
CA VAL A 79 0.39 -2.01 -1.75
C VAL A 79 0.05 -3.46 -1.41
N MET A 80 -1.23 -3.78 -1.22
CA MET A 80 -1.65 -5.14 -0.90
C MET A 80 -1.34 -6.11 -2.05
N LYS A 81 -1.56 -5.72 -3.31
CA LYS A 81 -1.14 -6.54 -4.47
C LYS A 81 0.37 -6.71 -4.54
N ALA A 82 1.16 -5.72 -4.15
CA ALA A 82 2.63 -5.84 -4.11
C ALA A 82 3.14 -6.77 -2.98
N LEU A 83 2.39 -6.85 -1.88
CA LEU A 83 2.65 -7.68 -0.70
C LEU A 83 1.96 -9.06 -0.73
N GLU A 84 1.14 -9.31 -1.75
CA GLU A 84 0.43 -10.56 -1.98
C GLU A 84 1.36 -11.78 -1.83
N LYS A 85 0.91 -12.82 -1.12
CA LYS A 85 1.76 -13.98 -0.78
C LYS A 85 1.94 -14.90 -1.98
N ASP A 86 0.86 -15.09 -2.73
CA ASP A 86 0.89 -15.81 -4.00
C ASP A 86 1.60 -14.98 -5.07
N ARG A 87 2.73 -15.50 -5.58
CA ARG A 87 3.51 -14.86 -6.64
C ARG A 87 2.69 -14.63 -7.91
N ALA A 88 1.73 -15.51 -8.22
CA ALA A 88 0.92 -15.39 -9.43
C ALA A 88 -0.10 -14.25 -9.34
N ARG A 89 -0.48 -13.84 -8.12
CA ARG A 89 -1.41 -12.72 -7.87
C ARG A 89 -0.68 -11.39 -7.66
N ARG A 90 0.61 -11.43 -7.34
CA ARG A 90 1.50 -10.27 -7.24
C ARG A 90 1.87 -9.74 -8.63
N TYR A 91 2.34 -8.50 -8.70
CA TYR A 91 2.99 -7.97 -9.90
C TYR A 91 4.12 -8.89 -10.38
N GLU A 92 4.09 -9.21 -11.67
CA GLU A 92 5.08 -10.04 -12.34
C GLU A 92 6.49 -9.41 -12.30
N SER A 93 6.56 -8.08 -12.42
CA SER A 93 7.81 -7.33 -12.47
C SER A 93 7.75 -6.01 -11.71
N ALA A 94 8.92 -5.45 -11.40
CA ALA A 94 9.04 -4.10 -10.85
C ALA A 94 8.45 -3.05 -11.79
N SER A 95 8.55 -3.23 -13.10
CA SER A 95 7.94 -2.35 -14.11
C SER A 95 6.42 -2.38 -14.05
N GLY A 96 5.80 -3.54 -13.80
CA GLY A 96 4.36 -3.66 -13.60
C GLY A 96 3.88 -2.88 -12.37
N PHE A 97 4.63 -2.98 -11.27
CA PHE A 97 4.37 -2.19 -10.06
C PHE A 97 4.53 -0.68 -10.31
N ALA A 98 5.63 -0.27 -10.94
CA ALA A 98 5.89 1.14 -11.26
C ALA A 98 4.82 1.72 -12.19
N LYS A 99 4.34 0.93 -13.16
CA LYS A 99 3.23 1.32 -14.04
C LYS A 99 1.97 1.60 -13.25
N ASP A 100 1.63 0.77 -12.27
CA ASP A 100 0.41 0.98 -11.47
C ASP A 100 0.49 2.21 -10.57
N VAL A 101 1.68 2.45 -10.00
CA VAL A 101 1.97 3.70 -9.26
C VAL A 101 1.83 4.91 -10.18
N GLN A 102 2.37 4.84 -11.41
CA GLN A 102 2.25 5.94 -12.37
C GLN A 102 0.79 6.18 -12.79
N CYS A 103 0.02 5.11 -13.01
CA CYS A 103 -1.42 5.21 -13.31
C CYS A 103 -2.16 5.88 -12.15
N TYR A 104 -1.86 5.52 -10.91
CA TYR A 104 -2.41 6.20 -9.73
C TYR A 104 -2.11 7.71 -9.75
N LEU A 105 -0.84 8.10 -9.93
CA LEU A 105 -0.40 9.50 -9.98
C LEU A 105 -1.07 10.28 -11.12
N ASN A 106 -1.27 9.64 -12.27
CA ASN A 106 -1.89 10.24 -13.46
C ASN A 106 -3.44 10.22 -13.42
N ASN A 107 -4.06 9.77 -12.32
CA ASN A 107 -5.51 9.54 -12.22
C ASN A 107 -6.06 8.55 -13.26
N GLU A 108 -5.24 7.60 -13.71
CA GLU A 108 -5.62 6.51 -14.61
C GLU A 108 -6.05 5.26 -13.82
N PRO A 109 -6.88 4.38 -14.40
CA PRO A 109 -7.25 3.12 -13.78
C PRO A 109 -6.04 2.27 -13.40
N VAL A 110 -6.05 1.72 -12.19
CA VAL A 110 -4.98 0.86 -11.67
C VAL A 110 -5.38 -0.62 -11.82
N GLU A 111 -4.41 -1.47 -12.17
CA GLU A 111 -4.55 -2.92 -12.31
C GLU A 111 -4.76 -3.61 -10.96
N ALA A 112 -4.33 -3.00 -9.86
CA ALA A 112 -4.55 -3.55 -8.51
C ALA A 112 -6.01 -3.53 -8.05
N CYS A 113 -6.82 -2.61 -8.57
CA CYS A 113 -8.21 -2.47 -8.17
C CYS A 113 -9.10 -3.41 -9.00
N PRO A 114 -10.10 -4.09 -8.40
CA PRO A 114 -11.09 -4.84 -9.15
C PRO A 114 -11.77 -3.94 -10.20
N PRO A 115 -11.84 -4.33 -11.47
CA PRO A 115 -12.40 -3.50 -12.52
C PRO A 115 -13.91 -3.32 -12.31
N SER A 116 -14.32 -2.12 -11.89
CA SER A 116 -15.73 -1.72 -11.82
C SER A 116 -16.05 -0.68 -12.89
N ARG A 117 -17.16 -0.86 -13.63
CA ARG A 117 -17.56 0.05 -14.72
C ARG A 117 -17.74 1.49 -14.23
N MET A 118 -18.29 1.66 -13.02
CA MET A 118 -18.45 2.97 -12.37
C MET A 118 -17.08 3.60 -12.03
N TYR A 119 -16.14 2.78 -11.56
CA TYR A 119 -14.78 3.22 -11.25
C TYR A 119 -14.05 3.72 -12.49
N LEU A 120 -14.11 2.97 -13.60
CA LEU A 120 -13.50 3.37 -14.87
C LEU A 120 -14.10 4.68 -15.40
N LEU A 121 -15.44 4.81 -15.40
CA LEU A 121 -16.14 6.03 -15.83
C LEU A 121 -15.77 7.25 -14.98
N ARG A 122 -15.61 7.08 -13.66
CA ARG A 122 -15.20 8.18 -12.77
C ARG A 122 -13.77 8.65 -13.07
N LYS A 123 -12.85 7.72 -13.35
CA LYS A 123 -11.44 8.03 -13.64
C LYS A 123 -11.30 8.73 -15.00
N THR A 124 -12.01 8.26 -16.03
CA THR A 124 -12.04 8.94 -17.33
C THR A 124 -12.63 10.35 -17.22
N ALA A 125 -13.76 10.51 -16.50
CA ALA A 125 -14.35 11.83 -16.28
C ALA A 125 -13.43 12.79 -15.52
N ARG A 126 -12.66 12.30 -14.54
CA ARG A 126 -11.68 13.12 -13.80
C ARG A 126 -10.48 13.52 -14.65
N ARG A 127 -10.00 12.63 -15.52
CA ARG A 127 -8.90 12.89 -16.46
C ARG A 127 -9.26 13.96 -17.49
N HIS A 128 -10.49 13.94 -18.00
CA HIS A 128 -10.97 14.86 -19.04
C HIS A 128 -11.60 16.16 -18.50
N LYS A 129 -11.56 16.38 -17.18
CA LYS A 129 -12.04 17.61 -16.53
C LYS A 129 -10.94 18.67 -16.30
N ALA A 130 -9.72 18.40 -16.78
CA ALA A 130 -8.59 19.33 -16.75
C ALA A 130 -8.56 20.20 -18.00
#